data_AF-A0AAV4F586-F1
#
_entry.id   AF-A0AAV4F586-F1
#
_cell.length_a   1.000
_cell.length_b   1.000
_cell.length_c   1.000
_cell.angle_alpha   90.00
_cell.angle_beta   90.00
_cell.angle_gamma   90.00
#
_symmetry.space_group_name_H-M   'P 1'
#
loop_
_entity.id
_entity.type
_entity.pdbx_description
1 polymer ?
#
loop_
_entity_poly.entity_id
_entity_poly.type
_entity_poly.pdbx_seq_one_letter_code
_entity_poly.pdbx_strand_id
1 'polypeptide(L)'
;MHILRELWTKDIEELEVKTSYEYVLNLRERLDDTLKIAREELEKAQGRQKHYYDRAAKCRKFSVGKKVLVLLPTDSNKLLMQWKGPFEVVATVGVNDYRIKMGGKMKTFHANLLKGYIARDQDIHQAAV
;
A
#
# COMPACT_ATOMS: atom_id res chain seq x y z
N MET A 1 17.30 11.46 39.15
CA MET A 1 17.65 11.47 40.59
C MET A 1 16.43 11.76 41.47
N HIS A 2 15.26 11.18 41.18
CA HIS A 2 14.05 11.32 42.02
C HIS A 2 13.89 10.05 42.87
N ILE A 3 13.91 8.90 42.17
CA ILE A 3 13.86 7.54 42.73
C ILE A 3 14.90 7.30 43.85
N LEU A 4 16.15 7.76 43.67
CA LEU A 4 17.22 7.59 44.68
C LEU A 4 16.99 8.44 45.95
N ARG A 5 16.39 9.62 45.82
CA ARG A 5 16.04 10.47 46.96
C ARG A 5 14.89 9.82 47.73
N GLU A 6 13.85 9.39 47.04
CA GLU A 6 12.67 8.74 47.63
C GLU A 6 13.05 7.48 48.44
N LEU A 7 13.91 6.61 47.88
CA LEU A 7 14.41 5.40 48.55
C LEU A 7 15.21 5.70 49.82
N TRP A 8 16.03 6.75 49.81
CA TRP A 8 16.90 7.10 50.95
C TRP A 8 16.16 7.82 52.07
N THR A 9 15.16 8.62 51.72
CA THR A 9 14.41 9.43 52.69
C THR A 9 13.33 8.61 53.42
N LYS A 10 13.08 7.35 52.99
CA LYS A 10 11.98 6.49 53.48
C LYS A 10 10.60 7.17 53.37
N ASP A 11 10.48 8.22 52.55
CA ASP A 11 9.23 8.87 52.15
C ASP A 11 8.44 8.02 51.14
N ILE A 12 8.78 6.73 51.02
CA ILE A 12 7.93 5.76 50.36
C ILE A 12 6.84 5.48 51.39
N GLU A 13 5.68 6.13 51.25
CA GLU A 13 4.44 5.60 51.79
C GLU A 13 4.48 4.10 51.49
N GLU A 14 4.51 3.25 52.54
CA GLU A 14 4.58 1.80 52.39
C GLU A 14 3.54 1.42 51.36
N LEU A 15 3.99 1.18 50.12
CA LEU A 15 3.10 0.82 49.03
C LEU A 15 2.42 -0.43 49.55
N GLU A 16 1.12 -0.34 49.84
CA GLU A 16 0.28 -1.45 50.25
C GLU A 16 0.76 -2.64 49.44
N VAL A 17 1.32 -3.65 50.12
CA VAL A 17 1.98 -4.77 49.46
C VAL A 17 0.89 -5.52 48.73
N LYS A 18 0.64 -5.12 47.48
CA LYS A 18 -0.40 -5.70 46.66
C LYS A 18 -0.11 -7.18 46.57
N THR A 19 -1.13 -7.97 46.86
CA THR A 19 -0.99 -9.42 46.75
C THR A 19 -0.57 -9.73 45.31
N SER A 20 0.29 -10.73 45.09
CA SER A 20 0.72 -11.12 43.74
C SER A 20 -0.46 -11.33 42.78
N TYR A 21 -1.59 -11.78 43.31
CA TYR A 21 -2.87 -11.90 42.61
C TYR A 21 -3.45 -10.55 42.13
N GLU A 22 -3.48 -9.53 42.99
CA GLU A 22 -3.96 -8.18 42.65
C GLU A 22 -3.09 -7.53 41.57
N TYR A 23 -1.77 -7.73 41.66
CA TYR A 23 -0.85 -7.27 40.63
C TYR A 23 -1.15 -7.90 39.27
N VAL A 24 -1.35 -9.22 39.22
CA VAL A 24 -1.64 -9.94 37.96
C VAL A 24 -2.99 -9.49 37.38
N LEU A 25 -4.01 -9.27 38.22
CA LEU A 25 -5.30 -8.75 37.76
C LEU A 25 -5.17 -7.34 37.20
N ASN A 26 -4.52 -6.42 37.92
CA ASN A 26 -4.32 -5.05 37.47
C ASN A 26 -3.47 -4.98 36.19
N LEU A 27 -2.48 -5.86 36.04
CA LEU A 27 -1.68 -5.95 34.83
C LEU A 27 -2.54 -6.39 33.63
N ARG A 28 -3.43 -7.37 33.80
CA ARG A 28 -4.34 -7.81 32.73
C ARG A 28 -5.26 -6.68 32.29
N GLU A 29 -5.90 -6.00 33.24
CA GLU A 29 -6.78 -4.87 32.97
C GLU A 29 -6.05 -3.76 32.21
N ARG A 30 -4.84 -3.40 32.65
CA ARG A 30 -4.01 -2.40 31.96
C ARG A 30 -3.60 -2.82 30.55
N LEU A 31 -3.34 -4.11 30.33
CA LEU A 31 -3.01 -4.61 29.00
C LEU A 31 -4.22 -4.55 28.07
N ASP A 32 -5.40 -4.91 28.57
CA ASP A 32 -6.65 -4.84 27.80
C ASP A 32 -6.99 -3.39 27.44
N ASP A 33 -6.85 -2.47 28.40
CA ASP A 33 -7.07 -1.03 28.18
C ASP A 33 -6.09 -0.44 27.18
N THR A 34 -4.80 -0.73 27.32
CA THR A 34 -3.77 -0.22 26.39
C THR A 34 -3.95 -0.81 24.99
N LEU A 35 -4.33 -2.09 24.87
CA LEU A 35 -4.63 -2.71 23.59
C LEU A 35 -5.85 -2.07 22.92
N LYS A 36 -6.88 -1.73 23.69
CA LYS A 36 -8.07 -1.02 23.19
C LYS A 36 -7.67 0.33 22.59
N ILE A 37 -6.89 1.13 23.32
CA ILE A 37 -6.41 2.43 22.83
C ILE A 37 -5.56 2.25 21.57
N ALA A 38 -4.64 1.27 21.57
CA ALA A 38 -3.78 1.00 20.42
C ALA A 38 -4.60 0.63 19.17
N ARG A 39 -5.67 -0.15 19.32
CA ARG A 39 -6.56 -0.52 18.21
C ARG A 39 -7.31 0.68 17.65
N GLU A 40 -7.86 1.53 18.52
CA GLU A 40 -8.57 2.75 18.10
C GLU A 40 -7.65 3.71 17.34
N GLU A 41 -6.42 3.91 17.83
CA GLU A 41 -5.44 4.77 17.13
C GLU A 41 -4.94 4.15 15.83
N LEU A 42 -4.78 2.82 15.79
CA LEU A 42 -4.43 2.11 14.56
C LEU A 42 -5.50 2.29 13.48
N GLU A 43 -6.78 2.17 13.83
CA GLU A 43 -7.89 2.37 12.89
C GLU A 43 -7.91 3.80 12.35
N LYS A 44 -7.75 4.81 13.23
CA LYS A 44 -7.63 6.22 12.82
C LYS A 44 -6.42 6.43 11.89
N ALA A 45 -5.27 5.84 12.19
CA ALA A 45 -4.07 5.94 11.37
C ALA A 45 -4.25 5.29 10.01
N GLN A 46 -4.86 4.10 9.94
CA GLN A 46 -5.20 3.42 8.69
C GLN A 46 -6.14 4.27 7.82
N GLY A 47 -7.16 4.89 8.43
CA GLY A 47 -8.07 5.81 7.73
C GLY A 47 -7.34 7.00 7.11
N ARG A 48 -6.45 7.65 7.88
CA ARG A 48 -5.59 8.74 7.37
C ARG A 48 -4.70 8.27 6.23
N GLN A 49 -4.02 7.13 6.41
CA GLN A 49 -3.11 6.57 5.40
C GLN A 49 -3.84 6.29 4.08
N LYS A 50 -5.02 5.64 4.14
CA LYS A 50 -5.85 5.39 2.98
C LYS A 50 -6.25 6.69 2.29
N HIS A 51 -6.75 7.67 3.03
CA HIS A 51 -7.14 8.97 2.47
C HIS A 51 -5.99 9.64 1.71
N TYR A 52 -4.80 9.73 2.31
CA TYR A 52 -3.65 10.35 1.65
C TYR A 52 -3.13 9.54 0.45
N TYR A 53 -3.16 8.21 0.53
CA TYR A 53 -2.75 7.34 -0.57
C TYR A 53 -3.71 7.48 -1.77
N ASP A 54 -5.02 7.40 -1.52
CA ASP A 54 -6.04 7.45 -2.55
C ASP A 54 -6.23 8.87 -3.13
N ARG A 55 -5.86 9.93 -2.39
CA ARG A 55 -6.03 11.33 -2.83
C ARG A 55 -5.39 11.63 -4.19
N ALA A 56 -4.25 11.04 -4.50
CA ALA A 56 -3.54 11.22 -5.77
C ALA A 56 -3.79 10.08 -6.77
N ALA A 57 -4.56 9.06 -6.38
CA ALA A 57 -4.85 7.91 -7.22
C ALA A 57 -5.75 8.32 -8.38
N LYS A 58 -5.32 8.00 -9.61
CA LYS A 58 -6.13 8.22 -10.82
C LYS A 58 -6.85 6.94 -11.17
N CYS A 59 -8.16 7.04 -11.41
CA CYS A 59 -8.92 5.91 -11.95
C CYS A 59 -8.44 5.63 -13.39
N ARG A 60 -7.78 4.49 -13.60
CA ARG A 60 -7.30 4.05 -14.91
C ARG A 60 -8.21 2.93 -15.41
N LYS A 61 -8.99 3.22 -16.45
CA LYS A 61 -9.83 2.23 -17.13
C LYS A 61 -9.31 1.97 -18.53
N PHE A 62 -9.26 0.70 -18.91
CA PHE A 62 -8.84 0.28 -20.25
C PHE A 62 -9.95 -0.55 -20.89
N SER A 63 -10.24 -0.28 -22.16
CA SER A 63 -11.21 -1.06 -22.92
C SER A 63 -10.53 -2.24 -23.62
N VAL A 64 -11.26 -3.35 -23.72
CA VAL A 64 -10.84 -4.51 -24.52
C VAL A 64 -10.57 -4.08 -25.98
N GLY A 65 -9.53 -4.63 -26.59
CA GLY A 65 -9.06 -4.31 -27.94
C GLY A 65 -8.15 -3.08 -28.03
N LYS A 66 -8.01 -2.28 -26.97
CA LYS A 66 -7.08 -1.16 -26.96
C LYS A 66 -5.65 -1.62 -26.70
N LYS A 67 -4.70 -0.87 -27.25
CA LYS A 67 -3.26 -1.07 -27.05
C LYS A 67 -2.79 -0.36 -25.79
N VAL A 68 -1.98 -1.05 -24.99
CA VAL A 68 -1.38 -0.55 -23.76
C VAL A 68 0.10 -0.93 -23.68
N LEU A 69 0.86 -0.14 -22.94
CA LEU A 69 2.21 -0.48 -22.52
C LEU A 69 2.14 -1.13 -21.13
N VAL A 70 3.01 -2.11 -20.89
CA VAL A 70 3.13 -2.83 -19.62
C VAL A 70 4.48 -2.50 -19.00
N LEU A 71 4.48 -2.16 -17.71
CA LEU A 71 5.69 -1.91 -16.93
C LEU A 71 6.28 -3.24 -16.46
N LEU A 72 7.48 -3.58 -16.95
CA LEU A 72 8.17 -4.84 -16.65
C LEU A 72 9.63 -4.58 -16.27
N PRO A 73 10.25 -5.43 -15.44
CA PRO A 73 11.68 -5.35 -15.20
C PRO A 73 12.48 -5.58 -16.49
N THR A 74 13.70 -5.06 -16.53
CA THR A 74 14.68 -5.43 -17.53
C THR A 74 15.31 -6.77 -17.21
N ASP A 75 15.79 -7.44 -18.25
CA ASP A 75 16.36 -8.79 -18.12
C ASP A 75 17.73 -8.73 -17.40
N SER A 76 18.42 -7.60 -17.49
CA SER A 76 19.71 -7.35 -16.84
C SER A 76 19.60 -6.87 -15.39
N ASN A 77 18.52 -6.19 -14.98
CA ASN A 77 18.36 -5.68 -13.63
C ASN A 77 16.88 -5.65 -13.19
N LYS A 78 16.55 -6.46 -12.19
CA LYS A 78 15.18 -6.55 -11.65
C LYS A 78 14.68 -5.27 -10.98
N LEU A 79 15.57 -4.36 -10.57
CA LEU A 79 15.22 -3.07 -10.00
C LEU A 79 14.89 -2.00 -11.05
N LEU A 80 15.31 -2.21 -12.30
CA LEU A 80 15.04 -1.29 -13.39
C LEU A 80 13.78 -1.72 -14.14
N MET A 81 12.75 -0.88 -14.06
CA MET A 81 11.48 -1.09 -14.73
C MET A 81 11.43 -0.30 -16.05
N GLN A 82 10.89 -0.90 -17.10
CA GLN A 82 10.70 -0.28 -18.41
C GLN A 82 9.31 -0.55 -18.96
N TRP A 83 8.77 0.44 -19.70
CA TRP A 83 7.53 0.28 -20.44
C TRP A 83 7.79 -0.53 -21.72
N LYS A 84 7.19 -1.71 -21.81
CA LYS A 84 7.26 -2.60 -22.98
C LYS A 84 5.90 -2.67 -23.67
N GLY A 85 5.87 -2.83 -24.99
CA GLY A 85 4.64 -2.90 -25.78
C GLY A 85 4.70 -2.04 -27.04
N PRO A 86 3.61 -1.91 -27.82
CA PRO A 86 2.21 -2.04 -27.39
C PRO A 86 1.67 -3.47 -27.38
N PHE A 87 0.85 -3.77 -26.36
CA PHE A 87 0.12 -5.03 -26.21
C PHE A 87 -1.38 -4.79 -26.16
N GLU A 88 -2.17 -5.79 -26.54
CA GLU A 88 -3.61 -5.69 -26.60
C GLU A 88 -4.26 -6.14 -25.27
N VAL A 89 -5.24 -5.36 -24.80
CA VAL A 89 -6.12 -5.76 -23.71
C VAL A 89 -7.15 -6.76 -24.22
N VAL A 90 -7.13 -7.99 -23.70
CA VAL A 90 -8.02 -9.07 -24.12
C VAL A 90 -9.30 -9.12 -23.29
N ALA A 91 -9.20 -8.86 -21.99
CA ALA A 91 -10.33 -8.93 -21.08
C ALA A 91 -10.09 -8.09 -19.83
N THR A 92 -11.18 -7.64 -19.22
CA THR A 92 -11.18 -7.08 -17.86
C THR A 92 -11.54 -8.22 -16.89
N VAL A 93 -10.62 -8.55 -15.99
CA VAL A 93 -10.77 -9.68 -15.04
C VAL A 93 -11.33 -9.20 -13.71
N GLY A 94 -10.98 -7.98 -13.30
CA GLY A 94 -11.47 -7.35 -12.07
C GLY A 94 -11.53 -5.84 -12.23
N VAL A 95 -11.83 -5.13 -11.13
CA VAL A 95 -11.99 -3.67 -11.13
C VAL A 95 -10.76 -2.95 -11.70
N ASN A 96 -9.57 -3.42 -11.33
CA ASN A 96 -8.29 -2.86 -11.79
C ASN A 96 -7.39 -3.89 -12.48
N ASP A 97 -7.88 -5.10 -12.74
CA ASP A 97 -7.06 -6.18 -13.29
C ASP A 97 -7.46 -6.51 -14.72
N TYR A 98 -6.46 -6.48 -15.61
CA TYR A 98 -6.64 -6.65 -17.05
C TYR A 98 -5.80 -7.80 -17.58
N ARG A 99 -6.37 -8.59 -18.48
CA ARG A 99 -5.68 -9.65 -19.20
C ARG A 99 -5.08 -9.09 -20.47
N ILE A 100 -3.76 -9.18 -20.61
CA ILE A 100 -3.00 -8.64 -21.73
C ILE A 100 -2.40 -9.80 -22.55
N LYS A 101 -2.47 -9.70 -23.88
CA LYS A 101 -1.84 -10.67 -24.80
C LYS A 101 -0.39 -10.24 -25.08
N MET A 102 0.56 -11.03 -24.62
CA MET A 102 1.99 -10.81 -24.84
C MET A 102 2.66 -12.06 -25.41
N GLY A 103 3.16 -11.98 -26.66
CA GLY A 103 3.89 -13.08 -27.29
C GLY A 103 3.10 -14.39 -27.35
N GLY A 104 1.80 -14.32 -27.66
CA GLY A 104 0.91 -15.49 -27.72
C GLY A 104 0.39 -16.00 -26.37
N LYS A 105 0.93 -15.53 -25.25
CA LYS A 105 0.46 -15.87 -23.90
C LYS A 105 -0.41 -14.75 -23.34
N MET A 106 -1.41 -15.13 -22.56
CA MET A 106 -2.25 -14.18 -21.81
C MET A 106 -1.72 -14.06 -20.39
N LYS A 107 -1.49 -12.84 -19.91
CA LYS A 107 -1.08 -12.56 -18.52
C LYS A 107 -1.96 -11.47 -17.92
N THR A 108 -2.23 -11.57 -16.64
CA THR A 108 -3.04 -10.59 -15.90
C THR A 108 -2.12 -9.55 -15.25
N PHE A 109 -2.46 -8.26 -15.39
CA PHE A 109 -1.75 -7.15 -14.78
C PHE A 109 -2.73 -6.18 -14.12
N HIS A 110 -2.30 -5.61 -13.00
CA HIS A 110 -3.00 -4.51 -12.35
C HIS A 110 -2.83 -3.21 -13.15
N ALA A 111 -3.84 -2.34 -13.14
CA ALA A 111 -3.91 -1.07 -13.88
C ALA A 111 -2.71 -0.13 -13.62
N ASN A 112 -2.08 -0.25 -12.45
CA ASN A 112 -0.90 0.54 -12.09
C ASN A 112 0.31 0.24 -12.98
N LEU A 113 0.40 -1.00 -13.48
CA LEU A 113 1.47 -1.44 -14.38
C LEU A 113 1.13 -1.19 -15.86
N LEU A 114 0.02 -0.51 -16.15
CA LEU A 114 -0.46 -0.27 -17.50
C LEU A 114 -0.49 1.21 -17.83
N LYS A 115 -0.17 1.53 -19.09
CA LYS A 115 -0.28 2.87 -19.66
C LYS A 115 -0.94 2.80 -21.04
N GLY A 116 -1.89 3.68 -21.32
CA GLY A 116 -2.54 3.74 -22.63
C GLY A 116 -1.50 4.03 -23.73
N TYR A 117 -1.55 3.28 -24.82
CA TYR A 117 -0.69 3.52 -25.99
C TYR A 117 -1.43 4.43 -26.97
N ILE A 118 -0.81 5.57 -27.30
CA ILE A 118 -1.28 6.51 -28.32
C ILE A 118 -0.36 6.33 -29.51
N ALA A 119 -0.91 5.88 -30.64
CA ALA A 119 -0.15 5.81 -31.88
C ALA A 119 0.14 7.24 -32.37
N ARG A 120 1.32 7.46 -32.94
CA ARG A 120 1.58 8.70 -33.68
C ARG A 120 1.00 8.53 -35.08
N ASP A 121 0.11 9.42 -35.50
CA ASP A 121 -0.38 9.43 -36.88
C ASP A 121 0.79 9.67 -37.84
N GLN A 122 0.83 8.90 -38.94
CA GLN A 122 1.86 8.99 -39.98
C GLN A 122 1.38 9.80 -41.22
N ASP A 123 0.38 10.68 -41.08
CA ASP A 123 -0.22 11.41 -42.21
C ASP A 123 0.16 12.90 -42.25
N ILE A 124 1.43 13.23 -42.55
CA ILE A 124 1.82 14.58 -43.04
C ILE A 124 2.86 14.50 -44.19
N HIS A 125 2.78 13.50 -45.07
CA HIS A 125 3.64 13.46 -46.28
C HIS A 125 2.90 13.06 -47.57
N GLN A 126 1.73 13.65 -47.81
CA GLN A 126 1.12 13.70 -49.15
C GLN A 126 0.48 15.08 -49.40
N ALA A 127 1.30 16.13 -49.51
CA ALA A 127 0.94 17.39 -50.18
C ALA A 127 2.17 18.26 -50.40
N ALA A 128 3.03 17.87 -51.35
CA ALA A 128 3.95 18.76 -52.05
C ALA A 128 4.58 18.00 -53.23
N VAL A 129 3.79 17.85 -54.30
CA VAL A 129 4.30 17.68 -55.67
C VAL A 129 3.68 18.80 -56.50
#